data_AF-A0A7S3HQD9-F1
#
_entry.id   AF-A0A7S3HQD9-F1
#
_cell.length_a   1.000
_cell.length_b   1.000
_cell.length_c   1.000
_cell.angle_alpha   90.00
_cell.angle_beta   90.00
_cell.angle_gamma   90.00
#
_symmetry.space_group_name_H-M   'P 1'
#
loop_
_entity.id
_entity.type
_entity.pdbx_description
1 polymer ?
#
loop_
_entity_poly.entity_id
_entity_poly.type
_entity_poly.pdbx_seq_one_letter_code
_entity_poly.pdbx_strand_id
1 'polypeptide(L)'
;EQYAVPRMLRKCTRKPKIDKESVKKFYTKYAEEVPPADHSAGPDGVAGEHFLRLCEDLGIDPATDVAALALASACKASEMGVFRRREFICGCAALEVDTLEDLRAKVLQLRTDVLSGKTLPEVYSYTFGVAVEPPSKVLHL
;
A
#
# COMPACT_ATOMS: atom_id res chain seq x y z
N GLU A 1 30.30 18.33 -36.92
CA GLU A 1 28.88 17.92 -36.95
C GLU A 1 28.18 18.33 -35.67
N GLN A 2 27.01 18.94 -35.84
CA GLN A 2 26.07 19.33 -34.81
C GLN A 2 25.33 18.10 -34.32
N TYR A 3 25.24 17.90 -33.01
CA TYR A 3 23.98 17.43 -32.43
C TYR A 3 23.83 17.96 -31.00
N ALA A 4 23.25 19.15 -30.90
CA ALA A 4 22.61 19.61 -29.68
C ALA A 4 21.27 18.86 -29.56
N VAL A 5 21.06 18.15 -28.46
CA VAL A 5 19.73 17.68 -28.06
C VAL A 5 19.38 18.27 -26.71
N PRO A 6 18.44 19.22 -26.65
CA PRO A 6 17.91 19.74 -25.41
C PRO A 6 16.86 18.78 -24.88
N ARG A 7 16.78 18.62 -23.55
CA ARG A 7 15.52 18.77 -22.80
C ARG A 7 15.74 18.48 -21.33
N MET A 8 15.25 19.42 -20.54
CA MET A 8 15.02 19.29 -19.12
C MET A 8 14.40 17.93 -18.78
N LEU A 9 15.11 17.14 -17.99
CA LEU A 9 14.47 16.40 -16.92
C LEU A 9 14.77 17.17 -15.64
N ARG A 10 14.03 18.28 -15.47
CA ARG A 10 13.79 18.84 -14.15
C ARG A 10 13.21 17.70 -13.34
N LYS A 11 14.02 17.10 -12.47
CA LYS A 11 13.53 16.20 -11.44
C LYS A 11 12.53 17.03 -10.63
N CYS A 12 11.24 16.85 -10.89
CA CYS A 12 10.19 17.29 -9.99
C CYS A 12 10.29 16.43 -8.72
N THR A 13 11.30 16.69 -7.89
CA THR A 13 11.29 16.28 -6.49
C THR A 13 10.32 17.21 -5.77
N ARG A 14 9.01 17.02 -6.03
CA ARG A 14 8.00 17.50 -5.10
C ARG A 14 8.21 16.69 -3.82
N LYS A 15 8.59 17.37 -2.74
CA LYS A 15 8.60 16.78 -1.42
C LYS A 15 7.14 16.44 -1.09
N PRO A 16 6.81 15.23 -0.62
CA PRO A 16 5.44 14.91 -0.24
C PRO A 16 5.04 15.87 0.90
N LYS A 17 4.02 16.69 0.66
CA LYS A 17 3.47 17.65 1.64
C LYS A 17 2.46 16.93 2.52
N ILE A 18 2.92 15.91 3.23
CA ILE A 18 2.05 15.03 4.01
C ILE A 18 2.03 15.50 5.44
N ASP A 19 0.83 15.72 5.97
CA ASP A 19 0.62 16.03 7.37
C ASP A 19 0.73 14.76 8.21
N LYS A 20 1.84 14.64 8.94
CA LYS A 20 2.13 13.47 9.77
C LYS A 20 1.14 13.30 10.91
N GLU A 21 0.51 14.38 11.38
CA GLU A 21 -0.46 14.31 12.47
C GLU A 21 -1.79 13.74 11.98
N SER A 22 -2.26 14.16 10.80
CA SER A 22 -3.43 13.60 10.13
C SER A 22 -3.26 12.10 9.87
N VAL A 23 -2.13 11.69 9.29
CA VAL A 23 -1.82 10.25 9.06
C VAL A 23 -1.84 9.47 10.37
N LYS A 24 -1.29 10.04 11.46
CA LYS A 24 -1.28 9.38 12.77
C LYS A 24 -2.70 9.23 13.32
N LYS A 25 -3.54 10.27 13.24
CA LYS A 25 -4.94 10.23 13.69
C LYS A 25 -5.72 9.18 12.90
N PHE A 26 -5.54 9.17 11.58
CA PHE A 26 -6.11 8.19 10.68
C PHE A 26 -5.70 6.76 11.05
N TYR A 27 -4.40 6.50 11.21
CA TYR A 27 -3.88 5.19 11.61
C TYR A 27 -4.43 4.73 12.97
N THR A 28 -4.48 5.62 13.96
CA THR A 28 -4.93 5.29 15.33
C THR A 28 -6.39 4.81 15.36
N LYS A 29 -7.23 5.20 14.38
CA LYS A 29 -8.61 4.73 14.27
C LYS A 29 -8.71 3.22 14.03
N TYR A 30 -7.72 2.61 13.37
CA TYR A 30 -7.73 1.20 12.95
C TYR A 30 -6.59 0.38 13.58
N ALA A 31 -5.72 1.00 14.36
CA ALA A 31 -4.56 0.34 14.93
C ALA A 31 -4.96 -0.65 16.04
N GLU A 32 -4.37 -1.83 16.01
CA GLU A 32 -4.43 -2.87 17.03
C GLU A 32 -3.05 -3.50 17.25
N GLU A 33 -2.89 -4.23 18.34
CA GLU A 33 -1.68 -5.01 18.60
C GLU A 33 -1.66 -6.24 17.69
N VAL A 34 -0.56 -6.43 16.95
CA VAL A 34 -0.43 -7.54 16.00
C VAL A 34 0.76 -8.41 16.42
N PRO A 35 0.56 -9.69 16.78
CA PRO A 35 1.68 -10.58 17.10
C PRO A 35 2.50 -10.91 15.84
N PRO A 36 3.83 -11.17 15.95
CA PRO A 36 4.65 -11.02 17.15
C PRO A 36 4.99 -9.55 17.45
N ALA A 37 5.14 -9.20 18.73
CA ALA A 37 5.46 -7.83 19.15
C ALA A 37 6.86 -7.36 18.68
N ASP A 38 7.79 -8.29 18.46
CA ASP A 38 9.15 -7.99 17.99
C ASP A 38 9.25 -7.85 16.45
N HIS A 39 8.13 -7.75 15.75
CA HIS A 39 8.14 -7.62 14.29
C HIS A 39 8.86 -6.32 13.86
N SER A 40 9.74 -6.42 12.87
CA SER A 40 10.57 -5.30 12.40
C SER A 40 9.77 -4.08 11.90
N ALA A 41 8.54 -4.32 11.42
CA ALA A 41 7.61 -3.29 10.97
C ALA A 41 6.74 -2.66 12.08
N GLY A 42 6.85 -3.15 13.32
CA GLY A 42 6.19 -2.63 14.51
C GLY A 42 5.32 -3.67 15.25
N PRO A 43 5.08 -3.47 16.56
CA PRO A 43 4.21 -4.32 17.38
C PRO A 43 2.71 -4.11 17.08
N ASP A 44 2.38 -2.99 16.44
CA ASP A 44 1.02 -2.56 16.11
C ASP A 44 0.80 -2.45 14.59
N GLY A 45 -0.46 -2.61 14.18
CA GLY A 45 -0.87 -2.62 12.77
C GLY A 45 -2.37 -2.50 12.60
N VAL A 46 -2.82 -2.44 11.36
CA VAL A 46 -4.21 -2.60 10.97
C VAL A 46 -4.38 -4.04 10.49
N ALA A 47 -5.13 -4.86 11.22
CA ALA A 47 -5.31 -6.29 10.93
C ALA A 47 -6.76 -6.72 11.18
N GLY A 48 -7.10 -7.98 10.85
CA GLY A 48 -8.37 -8.60 11.21
C GLY A 48 -9.60 -7.73 10.90
N GLU A 49 -10.44 -7.52 11.90
CA GLU A 49 -11.68 -6.73 11.78
C GLU A 49 -11.41 -5.25 11.42
N HIS A 50 -10.31 -4.67 11.90
CA HIS A 50 -9.95 -3.29 11.57
C HIS A 50 -9.46 -3.15 10.14
N PHE A 51 -8.79 -4.16 9.60
CA PHE A 51 -8.46 -4.23 8.18
C PHE A 51 -9.73 -4.33 7.32
N LEU A 52 -10.67 -5.21 7.68
CA LEU A 52 -11.95 -5.32 6.96
C LEU A 52 -12.73 -4.00 6.98
N ARG A 53 -12.79 -3.32 8.13
CA ARG A 53 -13.42 -2.00 8.25
C ARG A 53 -12.72 -0.94 7.40
N LEU A 54 -11.39 -0.94 7.34
CA LEU A 54 -10.65 -0.04 6.46
C LEU A 54 -11.02 -0.28 5.00
N CYS A 55 -11.09 -1.53 4.55
CA CYS A 55 -11.51 -1.86 3.19
C CYS A 55 -12.96 -1.43 2.91
N GLU A 56 -13.88 -1.63 3.85
CA GLU A 56 -15.27 -1.17 3.77
C GLU A 56 -15.35 0.35 3.62
N ASP A 57 -14.65 1.09 4.48
CA ASP A 57 -14.57 2.56 4.44
C ASP A 57 -14.01 3.09 3.10
N LEU A 58 -13.12 2.32 2.46
CA LEU A 58 -12.56 2.61 1.14
C LEU A 58 -13.47 2.17 -0.02
N GLY A 59 -14.51 1.37 0.25
CA GLY A 59 -15.37 0.77 -0.77
C GLY A 59 -14.67 -0.29 -1.61
N ILE A 60 -13.83 -1.10 -0.97
CA ILE A 60 -13.06 -2.20 -1.56
C ILE A 60 -13.54 -3.52 -0.95
N ASP A 61 -13.74 -4.52 -1.79
CA ASP A 61 -13.88 -5.91 -1.34
C ASP A 61 -12.48 -6.54 -1.22
N PRO A 62 -11.98 -6.86 -0.02
CA PRO A 62 -10.61 -7.35 0.14
C PRO A 62 -10.34 -8.71 -0.49
N ALA A 63 -11.38 -9.51 -0.78
CA ALA A 63 -11.24 -10.85 -1.32
C ALA A 63 -11.22 -10.88 -2.86
N THR A 64 -11.90 -9.93 -3.51
CA THR A 64 -12.13 -9.96 -4.96
C THR A 64 -11.56 -8.76 -5.70
N ASP A 65 -11.27 -7.65 -5.02
CA ASP A 65 -10.87 -6.42 -5.66
C ASP A 65 -9.35 -6.29 -5.82
N VAL A 66 -8.90 -6.09 -7.05
CA VAL A 66 -7.48 -5.87 -7.37
C VAL A 66 -6.92 -4.61 -6.69
N ALA A 67 -7.77 -3.63 -6.36
CA ALA A 67 -7.35 -2.43 -5.64
C ALA A 67 -6.85 -2.74 -4.22
N ALA A 68 -7.36 -3.79 -3.57
CA ALA A 68 -6.87 -4.24 -2.27
C ALA A 68 -5.41 -4.71 -2.38
N LEU A 69 -5.10 -5.52 -3.40
CA LEU A 69 -3.75 -5.98 -3.69
C LEU A 69 -2.82 -4.84 -4.10
N ALA A 70 -3.32 -3.90 -4.90
CA ALA A 70 -2.56 -2.73 -5.31
C ALA A 70 -2.19 -1.84 -4.12
N LEU A 71 -3.13 -1.62 -3.20
CA LEU A 71 -2.89 -0.89 -1.97
C LEU A 71 -1.86 -1.62 -1.10
N ALA A 72 -1.99 -2.93 -0.93
CA ALA A 72 -1.05 -3.70 -0.13
C ALA A 72 0.37 -3.71 -0.73
N SER A 73 0.48 -3.80 -2.05
CA SER A 73 1.75 -3.65 -2.77
C SER A 73 2.35 -2.25 -2.62
N ALA A 74 1.53 -1.19 -2.63
CA ALA A 74 1.98 0.19 -2.40
C ALA A 74 2.51 0.40 -0.97
N CYS A 75 1.87 -0.22 0.02
CA CYS A 75 2.33 -0.24 1.40
C CYS A 75 3.53 -1.18 1.65
N LYS A 76 3.90 -2.01 0.66
CA LYS A 76 4.91 -3.09 0.78
C LYS A 76 4.63 -3.95 2.01
N ALA A 77 3.37 -4.35 2.19
CA ALA A 77 2.96 -5.10 3.36
C ALA A 77 3.63 -6.48 3.39
N SER A 78 4.13 -6.89 4.55
CA SER A 78 4.85 -8.17 4.66
C SER A 78 3.90 -9.37 4.71
N GLU A 79 2.66 -9.14 5.13
CA GLU A 79 1.65 -10.17 5.41
C GLU A 79 0.32 -9.78 4.74
N MET A 80 -0.40 -10.74 4.17
CA MET A 80 -1.73 -10.50 3.61
C MET A 80 -2.73 -10.12 4.71
N GLY A 81 -3.54 -9.09 4.47
CA GLY A 81 -4.56 -8.64 5.43
C GLY A 81 -4.01 -7.90 6.66
N VAL A 82 -2.73 -7.55 6.66
CA VAL A 82 -2.08 -6.82 7.75
C VAL A 82 -1.30 -5.64 7.19
N PHE A 83 -1.54 -4.45 7.74
CA PHE A 83 -0.68 -3.30 7.54
C PHE A 83 -0.02 -2.92 8.84
N ARG A 84 1.24 -3.34 9.03
CA ARG A 84 2.03 -2.94 10.20
C ARG A 84 2.22 -1.43 10.18
N ARG A 85 2.42 -0.83 11.35
CA ARG A 85 2.55 0.64 11.49
C ARG A 85 3.50 1.27 10.49
N ARG A 86 4.71 0.72 10.33
CA ARG A 86 5.70 1.26 9.40
C ARG A 86 5.24 1.15 7.96
N GLU A 87 4.67 0.02 7.57
CA GLU A 87 4.16 -0.24 6.22
C GLU A 87 3.03 0.72 5.87
N PHE A 88 2.09 0.90 6.79
CA PHE A 88 0.96 1.80 6.60
C PHE A 88 1.40 3.26 6.43
N ILE A 89 2.28 3.75 7.31
CA ILE A 89 2.77 5.13 7.26
C ILE A 89 3.63 5.35 6.00
N CYS A 90 4.50 4.40 5.65
CA CYS A 90 5.31 4.48 4.44
C CYS A 90 4.46 4.41 3.17
N GLY A 91 3.41 3.57 3.16
CA GLY A 91 2.46 3.46 2.07
C GLY A 91 1.67 4.75 1.87
N CYS A 92 1.13 5.33 2.95
CA CYS A 92 0.49 6.65 2.91
C CYS A 92 1.46 7.72 2.40
N ALA A 93 2.73 7.64 2.83
CA ALA A 93 3.78 8.55 2.38
C ALA A 93 4.08 8.43 0.88
N ALA A 94 4.18 7.22 0.36
CA ALA A 94 4.44 6.93 -1.05
C ALA A 94 3.26 7.28 -1.96
N LEU A 95 2.04 7.15 -1.44
CA LEU A 95 0.80 7.47 -2.14
C LEU A 95 0.43 8.95 -2.08
N GLU A 96 1.11 9.73 -1.24
CA GLU A 96 0.82 11.14 -0.97
C GLU A 96 -0.58 11.36 -0.40
N VAL A 97 -0.98 10.53 0.56
CA VAL A 97 -2.31 10.56 1.21
C VAL A 97 -2.17 10.77 2.71
N ASP A 98 -3.02 11.62 3.27
CA ASP A 98 -3.06 11.92 4.72
C ASP A 98 -4.44 11.74 5.35
N THR A 99 -5.48 11.54 4.55
CA THR A 99 -6.85 11.28 5.00
C THR A 99 -7.45 10.04 4.35
N LEU A 100 -8.56 9.54 4.94
CA LEU A 100 -9.34 8.44 4.37
C LEU A 100 -9.92 8.81 2.99
N GLU A 101 -10.33 10.07 2.79
CA GLU A 101 -10.89 10.54 1.52
C GLU A 101 -9.83 10.54 0.41
N ASP A 102 -8.62 11.00 0.71
CA ASP A 102 -7.48 10.95 -0.22
C ASP A 102 -7.13 9.51 -0.57
N LEU A 103 -7.09 8.63 0.44
CA LEU A 103 -6.81 7.22 0.24
C LEU A 103 -7.89 6.57 -0.65
N ARG A 104 -9.16 6.91 -0.46
CA ARG A 104 -10.27 6.42 -1.29
C ARG A 104 -10.14 6.87 -2.74
N ALA A 105 -9.81 8.15 -2.99
CA ALA A 105 -9.53 8.63 -4.35
C ALA A 105 -8.32 7.91 -4.97
N LYS A 106 -7.29 7.66 -4.15
CA LYS A 106 -6.08 6.97 -4.60
C LYS A 106 -6.32 5.51 -4.95
N VAL A 107 -7.16 4.81 -4.19
CA VAL A 107 -7.58 3.44 -4.46
C VAL A 107 -8.24 3.31 -5.83
N LEU A 108 -9.09 4.26 -6.22
CA LEU A 108 -9.70 4.27 -7.56
C LEU A 108 -8.62 4.40 -8.65
N GLN A 109 -7.63 5.27 -8.43
CA GLN A 109 -6.50 5.42 -9.35
C GLN A 109 -5.68 4.12 -9.44
N LEU A 110 -5.36 3.50 -8.29
CA LEU A 110 -4.62 2.23 -8.23
C LEU A 110 -5.35 1.13 -9.00
N ARG A 111 -6.69 1.05 -8.85
CA ARG A 111 -7.51 0.11 -9.61
C ARG A 111 -7.35 0.31 -11.12
N THR A 112 -7.45 1.54 -11.61
CA THR A 112 -7.26 1.86 -13.04
C THR A 112 -5.83 1.56 -13.50
N ASP A 113 -4.81 1.91 -12.71
CA ASP A 113 -3.41 1.67 -13.04
C ASP A 113 -3.12 0.16 -13.20
N VAL A 114 -3.68 -0.70 -12.32
CA VAL A 114 -3.53 -2.15 -12.45
C VAL A 114 -4.29 -2.70 -13.66
N LEU A 115 -5.54 -2.29 -13.86
CA LEU A 115 -6.36 -2.75 -14.99
C LEU A 115 -5.80 -2.30 -16.35
N SER A 116 -5.07 -1.18 -16.39
CA SER A 116 -4.34 -0.72 -17.58
C SER A 116 -3.04 -1.49 -17.85
N GLY A 117 -2.64 -2.39 -16.93
CA GLY A 117 -1.40 -3.16 -17.01
C GLY A 117 -0.14 -2.42 -16.53
N LYS A 118 -0.23 -1.12 -16.22
CA LYS A 118 0.92 -0.27 -15.86
C LYS A 118 1.63 -0.73 -14.57
N THR A 119 0.87 -1.14 -13.56
CA THR A 119 1.40 -1.61 -12.26
C THR A 119 1.16 -3.10 -12.03
N LEU A 120 0.52 -3.79 -12.98
CA LEU A 120 0.19 -5.21 -12.87
C LEU A 120 1.41 -6.10 -12.58
N PRO A 121 2.60 -5.93 -13.21
CA PRO A 121 3.76 -6.77 -12.92
C PRO A 121 4.25 -6.63 -11.47
N GLU A 122 4.22 -5.41 -10.93
CA GLU A 122 4.63 -5.15 -9.55
C GLU A 122 3.63 -5.75 -8.56
N VAL A 123 2.33 -5.51 -8.78
CA VAL A 123 1.28 -6.07 -7.92
C VAL A 123 1.29 -7.58 -7.97
N TYR A 124 1.41 -8.19 -9.15
CA TYR A 124 1.49 -9.65 -9.28
C TYR A 124 2.69 -10.25 -8.54
N SER A 125 3.89 -9.66 -8.71
CA SER A 125 5.11 -10.12 -8.05
C SER A 125 5.00 -10.02 -6.53
N TYR A 126 4.40 -8.93 -6.04
CA TYR A 126 4.09 -8.75 -4.64
C TYR A 126 3.13 -9.83 -4.13
N THR A 127 1.98 -10.00 -4.79
CA THR A 127 0.92 -10.93 -4.38
C THR A 127 1.46 -12.36 -4.30
N PHE A 128 2.27 -12.77 -5.27
CA PHE A 128 2.93 -14.07 -5.23
C PHE A 128 3.89 -14.17 -4.04
N GLY A 129 4.70 -13.14 -3.78
CA GLY A 129 5.65 -13.12 -2.67
C GLY A 129 5.01 -13.27 -1.29
N VAL A 130 3.85 -12.64 -1.05
CA VAL A 130 3.14 -12.72 0.23
C VAL A 130 2.23 -13.94 0.35
N ALA A 131 1.77 -14.51 -0.77
CA ALA A 131 0.93 -15.71 -0.75
C ALA A 131 1.75 -17.00 -0.58
N VAL A 132 3.03 -17.00 -0.95
CA VAL A 132 3.91 -18.16 -0.78
C VAL A 132 4.43 -18.19 0.66
N GLU A 133 3.85 -19.06 1.48
CA GLU A 133 4.32 -19.29 2.85
C GLU A 133 5.69 -20.00 2.86
N PRO A 134 6.73 -19.45 3.51
CA PRO A 134 8.01 -20.15 3.68
C PRO A 134 7.81 -21.45 4.48
N PRO A 135 8.48 -22.58 4.13
CA PRO A 135 9.53 -22.77 3.13
C PRO A 135 9.02 -23.20 1.75
N SER A 136 7.71 -23.10 1.48
CA SER A 136 7.14 -23.51 0.20
C SER A 136 7.65 -22.62 -0.94
N LYS A 137 7.76 -23.20 -2.13
CA LYS A 137 8.00 -22.46 -3.39
C LYS A 137 6.79 -22.52 -4.32
N VAL A 138 5.69 -23.12 -3.84
CA VAL A 138 4.46 -23.34 -4.59
C VAL A 138 3.29 -22.81 -3.77
N LEU A 139 2.37 -22.13 -4.46
CA LEU A 139 1.06 -21.83 -3.90
C LEU A 139 0.23 -23.13 -3.94
N HIS A 140 -0.31 -23.53 -2.80
CA HIS A 140 -1.27 -24.63 -2.75
C HIS A 140 -2.57 -24.17 -3.42
N LEU A 141 -2.96 -24.88 -4.49
CA LEU A 141 -4.18 -24.65 -5.27
C LEU A 141 -5.39 -25.31 -4.61
#